data_AF-A0A800ACF2-F1
#
_entry.id   AF-A0A800ACF2-F1
#
_cell.length_a   1.000
_cell.length_b   1.000
_cell.length_c   1.000
_cell.angle_alpha   90.00
_cell.angle_beta   90.00
_cell.angle_gamma   90.00
#
_symmetry.space_group_name_H-M   'P 1'
#
loop_
_entity.id
_entity.type
_entity.pdbx_description
1 polymer ?
#
loop_
_entity_poly.entity_id
_entity_poly.type
_entity_poly.pdbx_seq_one_letter_code
_entity_poly.pdbx_strand_id
1 'polypeptide(L)'
;MCEYCLSKSDLLGMDLEVEHVIPESLGGASSLDNLCASCPICNRHKSSRIWAIDPDTRRRVRLFHPRQQQWNRHFRWSEDGTLILGKTICGRATVEALQMNRERLVRARRLWAVWGEHPPQI
;
A
#
# COMPACT_ATOMS: atom_id res chain seq x y z
N MET A 1 -9.30 0.41 -6.98
CA MET A 1 -8.68 -0.33 -5.85
C MET A 1 -7.45 0.44 -5.39
N CYS A 2 -7.18 0.51 -4.09
CA CYS A 2 -5.95 1.15 -3.59
C CYS A 2 -4.71 0.41 -4.10
N GLU A 3 -3.79 1.10 -4.76
CA GLU A 3 -2.62 0.49 -5.39
C GLU A 3 -1.52 0.05 -4.42
N TYR A 4 -1.59 0.50 -3.16
CA TYR A 4 -0.70 0.05 -2.10
C TYR A 4 -1.22 -1.21 -1.42
N CYS A 5 -2.42 -1.11 -0.83
CA CYS A 5 -2.96 -2.15 0.05
C CYS A 5 -3.98 -3.09 -0.62
N LEU A 6 -4.24 -2.88 -1.92
CA LEU A 6 -5.17 -3.63 -2.76
C LEU A 6 -6.59 -3.78 -2.16
N SER A 7 -6.98 -2.88 -1.25
CA SER A 7 -8.34 -2.81 -0.74
C SER A 7 -9.22 -2.09 -1.77
N LYS A 8 -10.38 -2.67 -2.06
CA LYS A 8 -11.38 -2.08 -2.94
C LYS A 8 -12.12 -0.94 -2.22
N SER A 9 -12.52 0.11 -2.92
CA SER A 9 -13.17 1.30 -2.35
C SER A 9 -14.57 1.00 -1.82
N ASP A 10 -15.32 0.14 -2.50
CA ASP A 10 -16.62 -0.39 -2.07
C ASP A 10 -16.55 -1.13 -0.73
N LEU A 11 -15.55 -1.99 -0.53
CA LEU A 11 -15.31 -2.69 0.74
C LEU A 11 -14.89 -1.74 1.86
N LEU A 12 -14.14 -0.68 1.51
CA LEU A 12 -13.74 0.34 2.47
C LEU A 12 -14.85 1.34 2.80
N GLY A 13 -15.89 1.44 1.96
CA GLY A 13 -16.93 2.47 2.05
C GLY A 13 -16.38 3.89 1.87
N MET A 14 -15.33 4.05 1.08
CA MET A 14 -14.65 5.34 0.90
C MET A 14 -14.04 5.47 -0.50
N ASP A 15 -14.08 6.67 -1.05
CA ASP A 15 -13.41 6.99 -2.31
C ASP A 15 -11.89 6.88 -2.17
N LEU A 16 -11.24 6.56 -3.30
CA LEU A 16 -9.79 6.62 -3.40
C LEU A 16 -9.37 8.05 -3.72
N GLU A 17 -8.23 8.44 -3.18
CA GLU A 17 -7.60 9.71 -3.46
C GLU A 17 -6.58 9.55 -4.59
N VAL A 18 -6.46 10.58 -5.41
CA VAL A 18 -5.34 10.73 -6.33
C VAL A 18 -4.12 11.13 -5.50
N GLU A 19 -3.09 10.29 -5.51
CA GLU A 19 -1.91 10.43 -4.68
C GLU A 19 -0.66 10.56 -5.53
N HIS A 20 0.16 11.57 -5.21
CA HIS A 20 1.48 11.75 -5.80
C HIS A 20 2.51 10.85 -5.12
N VAL A 21 2.98 9.83 -5.83
CA VAL A 21 3.98 8.88 -5.32
C VAL A 21 5.26 9.61 -4.91
N ILE A 22 5.72 10.56 -5.72
CA ILE A 22 6.62 11.64 -5.31
C ILE A 22 5.77 12.89 -5.11
N PRO A 23 5.64 13.46 -3.89
CA PRO A 23 4.77 14.60 -3.64
C PRO A 23 5.27 15.86 -4.34
N GLU A 24 4.34 16.78 -4.65
CA GLU A 24 4.66 18.08 -5.27
C GLU A 24 5.65 18.90 -4.42
N SER A 25 5.57 18.79 -3.09
CA SER A 25 6.52 19.45 -2.16
C SER A 25 7.98 18.96 -2.31
N LEU A 26 8.19 17.85 -3.01
CA LEU A 26 9.50 17.32 -3.39
C LEU A 26 9.74 17.37 -4.91
N GLY A 27 8.97 18.18 -5.63
CA GLY A 27 9.09 18.38 -7.08
C GLY A 27 8.46 17.28 -7.94
N GLY A 28 7.58 16.45 -7.36
CA GLY A 28 6.87 15.44 -8.14
C GLY A 28 5.85 16.04 -9.10
N ALA A 29 5.79 15.52 -10.32
CA ALA A 29 4.88 16.00 -11.36
C ALA A 29 3.46 15.48 -11.17
N SER A 30 2.48 16.26 -11.58
CA SER A 30 1.06 15.87 -11.69
C SER A 30 0.80 15.13 -13.02
N SER A 31 1.53 14.04 -13.25
CA SER A 31 1.42 13.18 -14.44
C SER A 31 1.06 11.74 -14.07
N LEU A 32 0.48 10.99 -15.00
CA LEU A 32 0.04 9.61 -14.78
C LEU A 32 1.18 8.67 -14.34
N ASP A 33 2.44 9.01 -14.65
CA ASP A 33 3.61 8.24 -14.22
C ASP A 33 3.97 8.44 -12.75
N ASN A 34 3.38 9.44 -12.09
CA ASN A 34 3.61 9.78 -10.67
C ASN A 34 2.32 9.82 -9.84
N LEU A 35 1.15 9.72 -10.47
CA LEU A 35 -0.15 9.66 -9.79
C LEU A 35 -0.63 8.23 -9.63
N CYS A 36 -1.16 7.89 -8.45
CA CYS A 36 -1.76 6.59 -8.19
C CYS A 36 -3.04 6.70 -7.37
N ALA A 37 -3.91 5.70 -7.44
CA ALA A 37 -5.11 5.62 -6.61
C ALA A 37 -4.76 5.03 -5.22
N SER A 38 -4.93 5.82 -4.17
CA SER A 38 -4.62 5.42 -2.78
C SER A 38 -5.85 5.53 -1.89
N CYS A 39 -6.06 4.59 -0.97
CA CYS A 39 -7.09 4.82 0.05
C CYS A 39 -6.64 5.93 1.01
N PRO A 40 -7.56 6.76 1.54
CA PRO A 40 -7.19 7.89 2.40
C PRO A 40 -6.28 7.56 3.58
N ILE A 41 -6.35 6.32 4.11
CA ILE A 41 -5.47 5.91 5.19
C ILE A 41 -4.04 5.61 4.70
N CYS A 42 -3.87 4.91 3.57
CA CYS A 42 -2.53 4.69 3.00
C CYS A 42 -1.92 6.03 2.57
N ASN A 43 -2.71 6.90 1.92
CA ASN A 43 -2.26 8.22 1.51
C ASN A 43 -1.82 9.05 2.72
N ARG A 44 -2.65 9.14 3.77
CA ARG A 44 -2.29 9.91 4.98
C ARG A 44 -1.05 9.38 5.68
N HIS A 45 -0.90 8.05 5.78
CA HIS A 45 0.34 7.49 6.33
C HIS A 45 1.53 7.79 5.43
N LYS A 46 1.44 7.65 4.11
CA LYS A 46 2.54 8.02 3.23
C LYS A 46 2.87 9.50 3.37
N SER A 47 1.87 10.38 3.31
CA SER A 47 2.02 11.83 3.35
C SER A 47 3.11 12.27 2.35
N SER A 48 4.02 13.14 2.76
CA SER A 48 5.18 13.55 1.96
C SER A 48 6.34 12.54 1.98
N ARG A 49 6.21 11.38 2.64
CA ARG A 49 7.30 10.41 2.75
C ARG A 49 7.47 9.66 1.44
N ILE A 50 8.72 9.57 1.01
CA ILE A 50 9.17 8.77 -0.13
C ILE A 50 10.27 7.77 0.24
N TRP A 51 10.65 7.75 1.53
CA TRP A 51 11.64 6.86 2.12
C TRP A 51 11.10 6.31 3.45
N ALA A 52 11.51 5.11 3.81
CA ALA A 52 11.31 4.53 5.14
C ALA A 52 12.48 3.63 5.53
N ILE A 53 12.52 3.24 6.80
CA ILE A 53 13.49 2.27 7.31
C ILE A 53 12.88 0.87 7.15
N ASP A 54 13.59 -0.03 6.48
CA ASP A 54 13.23 -1.44 6.48
C ASP A 54 13.37 -2.01 7.90
N PRO A 55 12.33 -2.61 8.48
CA PRO A 55 12.36 -3.08 9.86
C PRO A 55 13.46 -4.12 10.11
N ASP A 56 13.72 -4.99 9.14
CA ASP A 56 14.66 -6.11 9.28
C ASP A 56 16.13 -5.66 9.10
N THR A 57 16.42 -4.93 8.02
CA THR A 57 17.81 -4.55 7.69
C THR A 57 18.23 -3.21 8.25
N ARG A 58 17.29 -2.42 8.80
CA ARG A 58 17.48 -1.04 9.28
C ARG A 58 17.98 -0.06 8.20
N ARG A 59 17.97 -0.46 6.93
CA ARG A 59 18.39 0.39 5.81
C ARG A 59 17.27 1.38 5.46
N ARG A 60 17.66 2.62 5.17
CA ARG A 60 16.77 3.61 4.55
C ARG A 60 16.59 3.28 3.08
N VAL A 61 15.35 3.04 2.67
CA VAL A 61 14.99 2.59 1.30
C VAL A 61 13.82 3.40 0.76
N ARG A 62 13.70 3.47 -0.57
CA ARG A 62 12.54 4.08 -1.24
C ARG A 62 11.29 3.28 -0.93
N LEU A 63 10.19 3.99 -0.68
CA LEU A 63 8.87 3.39 -0.65
C LEU A 63 8.47 2.85 -2.02
N PHE A 64 7.55 1.88 -2.03
CA PHE A 64 7.03 1.28 -3.25
C PHE A 64 6.44 2.32 -4.19
N HIS A 65 6.73 2.19 -5.48
CA HIS A 65 6.26 3.08 -6.53
C HIS A 65 5.31 2.32 -7.48
N PRO A 66 3.97 2.44 -7.30
CA PRO A 66 3.00 1.64 -8.06
C PRO A 66 3.10 1.77 -9.59
N ARG A 67 3.56 2.92 -10.08
CA ARG A 67 3.77 3.15 -11.52
C ARG A 67 5.06 2.57 -12.11
N GLN A 68 6.04 2.21 -11.26
CA GLN A 68 7.37 1.73 -11.68
C GLN A 68 7.69 0.32 -11.21
N GLN A 69 6.90 -0.22 -10.29
CA GLN A 69 7.17 -1.49 -9.62
C GLN A 69 5.93 -2.39 -9.62
N GLN A 70 6.14 -3.68 -9.86
CA GLN A 70 5.08 -4.67 -9.82
C GLN A 70 4.78 -5.06 -8.38
N TRP A 71 3.50 -5.05 -7.99
CA TRP A 71 3.09 -5.33 -6.61
C TRP A 71 3.54 -6.73 -6.15
N ASN A 72 3.29 -7.77 -6.96
CA ASN A 72 3.63 -9.18 -6.66
C ASN A 72 5.15 -9.47 -6.54
N ARG A 73 6.01 -8.58 -7.04
CA ARG A 73 7.47 -8.63 -6.82
C ARG A 73 7.82 -8.21 -5.39
N HIS A 74 7.13 -7.20 -4.86
CA HIS A 74 7.45 -6.60 -3.57
C HIS A 74 6.60 -7.12 -2.42
N PHE A 75 5.42 -7.67 -2.71
CA PHE A 75 4.45 -8.09 -1.71
C PHE A 75 3.82 -9.44 -2.09
N ARG A 76 3.20 -10.07 -1.10
CA ARG A 76 2.25 -11.17 -1.24
C ARG A 76 1.22 -11.10 -0.13
N TRP A 77 0.10 -11.77 -0.31
CA TRP A 77 -0.81 -12.03 0.80
C TRP A 77 -0.27 -13.14 1.71
N SER A 78 -0.66 -13.11 2.99
CA SER A 78 -0.62 -14.29 3.85
C SER A 78 -1.57 -15.36 3.33
N GLU A 79 -1.41 -16.60 3.79
CA GLU A 79 -2.25 -17.73 3.35
C GLU A 79 -3.73 -17.51 3.62
N ASP A 80 -4.07 -16.85 4.73
CA ASP A 80 -5.43 -16.46 5.10
C ASP A 80 -5.93 -15.19 4.36
N GLY A 81 -5.09 -14.56 3.55
CA GLY A 81 -5.43 -13.36 2.79
C GLY A 81 -5.56 -12.07 3.61
N THR A 82 -5.20 -12.06 4.90
CA THR A 82 -5.50 -10.92 5.79
C THR A 82 -4.35 -9.94 5.95
N LEU A 83 -3.12 -10.39 5.71
CA LEU A 83 -1.88 -9.62 5.85
C LEU A 83 -1.18 -9.45 4.50
N ILE A 84 -0.65 -8.26 4.28
CA ILE A 84 0.31 -7.99 3.21
C ILE A 84 1.70 -8.23 3.75
N LEU A 85 2.43 -9.18 3.17
CA LEU A 85 3.77 -9.55 3.56
C LEU A 85 4.77 -8.98 2.55
N GLY A 86 5.70 -8.14 3.03
CA GLY A 86 6.78 -7.60 2.21
C GLY A 86 7.82 -8.67 1.87
N LYS A 87 8.02 -8.92 0.57
CA LYS A 87 9.02 -9.87 0.04
C LYS A 87 10.43 -9.27 -0.10
N THR A 88 10.51 -7.94 -0.14
CA THR A 88 11.76 -7.20 -0.34
C THR A 88 11.93 -6.12 0.74
N ILE A 89 13.14 -5.56 0.87
CA ILE A 89 13.42 -4.42 1.77
C ILE A 89 12.46 -3.24 1.50
N CYS A 90 12.14 -2.98 0.22
CA CYS A 90 11.19 -1.95 -0.18
C CYS A 90 9.76 -2.33 0.25
N GLY A 91 9.37 -3.60 0.04
CA GLY A 91 8.03 -4.07 0.42
C GLY A 91 7.78 -3.98 1.92
N ARG A 92 8.69 -4.49 2.75
CA ARG A 92 8.55 -4.43 4.22
C ARG A 92 8.55 -3.01 4.75
N ALA A 93 9.48 -2.17 4.28
CA ALA A 93 9.51 -0.75 4.63
C ALA A 93 8.20 -0.03 4.26
N THR A 94 7.60 -0.38 3.11
CA THR A 94 6.34 0.21 2.67
C THR A 94 5.15 -0.28 3.50
N VAL A 95 5.06 -1.58 3.79
CA VAL A 95 4.01 -2.13 4.66
C VAL A 95 3.99 -1.44 6.02
N GLU A 96 5.18 -1.26 6.62
CA GLU A 96 5.35 -0.61 7.91
C GLU A 96 5.02 0.90 7.82
N ALA A 97 5.60 1.61 6.86
CA ALA A 97 5.42 3.05 6.74
C ALA A 97 3.96 3.45 6.46
N LEU A 98 3.27 2.70 5.59
CA LEU A 98 1.89 2.98 5.19
C LEU A 98 0.86 2.30 6.11
N GLN A 99 1.31 1.54 7.11
CA GLN A 99 0.45 0.79 8.04
C GLN A 99 -0.58 -0.07 7.27
N MET A 100 -0.10 -0.80 6.26
CA MET A 100 -0.94 -1.62 5.38
C MET A 100 -1.60 -2.81 6.08
N ASN A 101 -1.11 -3.16 7.27
CA ASN A 101 -1.63 -4.20 8.16
C ASN A 101 -2.13 -3.65 9.50
N ARG A 102 -2.57 -2.38 9.55
CA ARG A 102 -3.20 -1.83 10.75
C ARG A 102 -4.35 -2.74 11.22
N GLU A 103 -4.47 -2.91 12.52
CA GLU A 103 -5.37 -3.89 13.15
C GLU A 103 -6.80 -3.86 12.61
N ARG A 104 -7.38 -2.65 12.49
CA ARG A 104 -8.75 -2.46 11.97
C ARG A 104 -8.92 -2.98 10.55
N LEU A 105 -7.92 -2.79 9.69
CA LEU A 105 -7.98 -3.26 8.31
C LEU A 105 -7.82 -4.78 8.23
N VAL A 106 -6.93 -5.37 9.03
CA VAL A 106 -6.78 -6.83 9.11
C VAL A 106 -8.07 -7.47 9.61
N ARG A 107 -8.71 -6.89 10.63
CA ARG A 107 -10.02 -7.34 11.12
C ARG A 107 -11.09 -7.26 10.02
N ALA A 108 -11.13 -6.19 9.23
CA ALA A 108 -12.07 -6.07 8.11
C ALA A 108 -11.79 -7.12 7.01
N ARG A 109 -10.52 -7.31 6.64
CA ARG A 109 -10.10 -8.33 5.65
C ARG A 109 -10.50 -9.74 6.04
N ARG A 110 -10.46 -10.09 7.34
CA ARG A 110 -10.97 -11.38 7.83
C ARG A 110 -12.45 -11.58 7.49
N LEU A 111 -13.27 -10.54 7.69
CA LEU A 111 -14.70 -10.59 7.37
C LEU A 111 -14.94 -10.66 5.87
N TRP A 112 -14.21 -9.86 5.08
CA TRP A 112 -14.31 -9.90 3.62
C TRP A 112 -13.84 -11.23 3.02
N ALA A 113 -12.84 -11.88 3.61
CA ALA A 113 -12.36 -13.18 3.19
C ALA A 113 -13.40 -14.29 3.43
N VAL A 114 -14.13 -14.24 4.55
CA VAL A 114 -15.26 -15.15 4.80
C VAL A 114 -16.33 -15.03 3.71
N TRP A 115 -16.50 -13.85 3.10
CA TRP A 115 -17.44 -13.61 2.02
C TRP A 115 -16.84 -13.78 0.61
N GLY A 116 -15.57 -14.20 0.50
CA GLY A 116 -14.89 -14.39 -0.80
C GLY A 116 -14.55 -13.10 -1.54
N GLU A 117 -14.69 -11.94 -0.91
CA GLU A 117 -14.42 -10.62 -1.52
C GLU A 117 -12.94 -10.19 -1.40
N HIS A 118 -12.15 -10.92 -0.61
CA HIS A 118 -10.75 -10.64 -0.32
C HIS A 118 -9.98 -11.96 -0.10
N PRO A 119 -8.68 -12.05 -0.46
CA PRO A 119 -7.88 -11.05 -1.17
C PRO A 119 -8.23 -10.98 -2.67
N PRO A 120 -7.94 -9.86 -3.34
CA PRO A 120 -8.09 -9.79 -4.79
C PRO A 120 -7.03 -10.64 -5.51
N GLN A 121 -7.37 -11.09 -6.71
CA GLN A 121 -6.39 -11.66 -7.65
C GLN A 121 -5.43 -10.58 -8.14
N ILE A 122 -4.15 -10.94 -8.30
CA ILE A 122 -3.03 -10.04 -8.59
C ILE A 122 -2.36 -10.44 -9.89
#